data_AF-A0A954E0N3-F1
#
_entry.id   AF-A0A954E0N3-F1
#
_cell.length_a   1.000
_cell.length_b   1.000
_cell.length_c   1.000
_cell.angle_alpha   90.00
_cell.angle_beta   90.00
_cell.angle_gamma   90.00
#
_symmetry.space_group_name_H-M   'P 1'
#
loop_
_entity.id
_entity.type
_entity.pdbx_description
1 polymer ?
#
loop_
_entity_poly.entity_id
_entity_poly.type
_entity_poly.pdbx_seq_one_letter_code
_entity_poly.pdbx_strand_id
1 'polypeptide(L)'
;MSRLTRQSRSTARRSSSFLLGTGGLAALLCAATLSAQAPRPVPGLTAFRPQYGAGYAPFARTAVPDALEMDALLGPGIRANGAGEFDPFGEDDLIELVVDRAGVGGAFVLSRTSPVLAVWTTRDKAAGTELAFTGDVTAPIQFGGAQQATLWVEWTGAAGGDAILALQAQVARRPYGRVRFHCFRGLVVALGGEDQVPQLPVDPNHGTYIVATELYELGWDVLMSDEDFVSSSGAGAVYDEMVNAIQYRGVDELAIFGYSHGGGSTYDLCERLSTVGAGLPSHTIEFTSYVDGVGNNSDIDTSQETRRPIGSAYHANHYQHGSFFQDLGLDGGPVTNSLPPPTGLDVETTPWGASATHFVVDDYAQVVDFILVNLEARLAR
;
A
#
# COMPACT_ATOMS: atom_id res chain seq x y z
N MET A 1 -43.53 -33.75 -49.44
CA MET A 1 -42.16 -33.41 -49.89
C MET A 1 -41.73 -32.11 -49.21
N SER A 2 -41.11 -32.20 -48.04
CA SER A 2 -40.57 -31.07 -47.27
C SER A 2 -39.20 -31.51 -46.74
N ARG A 3 -38.14 -30.81 -47.15
CA ARG A 3 -36.74 -31.10 -46.79
C ARG A 3 -36.40 -30.38 -45.48
N LEU A 4 -36.05 -31.15 -44.47
CA LEU A 4 -35.43 -30.68 -43.22
C LEU A 4 -33.91 -30.51 -43.43
N THR A 5 -33.43 -29.29 -43.28
CA THR A 5 -32.01 -28.92 -43.29
C THR A 5 -31.41 -29.13 -41.90
N ARG A 6 -30.39 -29.97 -41.79
CA ARG A 6 -29.65 -30.26 -40.55
C ARG A 6 -28.36 -29.44 -40.55
N GLN A 7 -28.26 -28.41 -39.71
CA GLN A 7 -27.01 -27.66 -39.46
C GLN A 7 -26.18 -28.39 -38.41
N SER A 8 -24.97 -28.82 -38.78
CA SER A 8 -23.95 -29.31 -37.83
C SER A 8 -23.16 -28.14 -37.26
N ARG A 9 -23.17 -27.97 -35.94
CA ARG A 9 -22.26 -27.05 -35.24
C ARG A 9 -20.95 -27.78 -34.91
N SER A 10 -19.87 -27.31 -35.53
CA SER A 10 -18.48 -27.67 -35.24
C SER A 10 -18.00 -26.85 -34.05
N THR A 11 -17.63 -27.52 -32.95
CA THR A 11 -16.97 -26.93 -31.79
C THR A 11 -15.47 -26.79 -32.06
N ALA A 12 -15.04 -25.56 -32.38
CA ALA A 12 -13.63 -25.21 -32.45
C ALA A 12 -13.06 -25.08 -31.04
N ARG A 13 -12.11 -25.97 -30.69
CA ARG A 13 -11.21 -25.80 -29.54
C ARG A 13 -10.33 -24.59 -29.80
N ARG A 14 -10.47 -23.53 -29.01
CA ARG A 14 -9.48 -22.46 -28.89
C ARG A 14 -8.42 -22.91 -27.90
N SER A 15 -7.26 -23.27 -28.40
CA SER A 15 -6.02 -23.32 -27.61
C SER A 15 -5.54 -21.89 -27.42
N SER A 16 -5.67 -21.37 -26.21
CA SER A 16 -5.12 -20.08 -25.81
C SER A 16 -3.64 -20.27 -25.50
N SER A 17 -2.78 -20.01 -26.48
CA SER A 17 -1.35 -19.88 -26.25
C SER A 17 -1.11 -18.59 -25.47
N PHE A 18 -0.80 -18.71 -24.18
CA PHE A 18 -0.25 -17.63 -23.35
C PHE A 18 1.17 -17.34 -23.87
N LEU A 19 1.28 -16.42 -24.81
CA LEU A 19 2.55 -15.79 -25.17
C LEU A 19 2.82 -14.74 -24.11
N LEU A 20 3.75 -15.05 -23.19
CA LEU A 20 4.42 -14.09 -22.33
C LEU A 20 5.11 -13.06 -23.23
N GLY A 21 4.41 -11.97 -23.52
CA GLY A 21 5.03 -10.77 -24.07
C GLY A 21 5.88 -10.17 -22.97
N THR A 22 7.20 -10.18 -23.15
CA THR A 22 8.20 -9.45 -22.37
C THR A 22 8.11 -7.92 -22.60
N GLY A 23 6.89 -7.40 -22.68
CA GLY A 23 6.57 -6.02 -22.98
C GLY A 23 6.66 -5.13 -21.75
N GLY A 24 7.90 -4.74 -21.41
CA GLY A 24 8.24 -3.39 -20.97
C GLY A 24 7.39 -2.75 -19.87
N LEU A 25 7.65 -3.14 -18.63
CA LEU A 25 7.59 -2.25 -17.46
C LEU A 25 8.96 -2.19 -16.77
N ALA A 26 10.03 -2.22 -17.58
CA ALA A 26 11.37 -1.90 -17.12
C ALA A 26 11.64 -0.40 -17.38
N ALA A 27 12.15 0.27 -16.35
CA ALA A 27 12.78 1.60 -16.36
C ALA A 27 11.87 2.82 -16.17
N LEU A 28 11.26 2.93 -14.99
CA LEU A 28 11.27 4.20 -14.25
C LEU A 28 11.46 4.01 -12.74
N LEU A 29 12.15 2.95 -12.31
CA LEU A 29 12.73 2.85 -10.97
C LEU A 29 14.02 3.68 -10.95
N CYS A 30 13.84 5.00 -10.83
CA CYS A 30 14.89 5.83 -10.27
C CYS A 30 15.03 5.40 -8.82
N ALA A 31 16.12 4.74 -8.47
CA ALA A 31 16.52 4.57 -7.07
C ALA A 31 16.51 5.96 -6.42
N ALA A 32 15.47 6.26 -5.66
CA ALA A 32 15.39 7.44 -4.83
C ALA A 32 16.28 7.18 -3.62
N THR A 33 17.60 7.19 -3.83
CA THR A 33 18.52 7.47 -2.73
C THR A 33 18.01 8.73 -2.06
N LEU A 34 17.86 8.69 -0.73
CA LEU A 34 17.56 9.79 0.21
C LEU A 34 18.50 10.99 -0.06
N SER A 35 18.35 11.64 -1.20
CA SER A 35 18.97 12.90 -1.49
C SER A 35 18.08 13.91 -0.79
N ALA A 36 18.64 14.63 0.16
CA ALA A 36 18.11 15.93 0.53
C ALA A 36 17.73 16.63 -0.78
N GLN A 37 16.43 16.87 -0.99
CA GLN A 37 15.96 17.48 -2.21
C GLN A 37 16.69 18.82 -2.33
N ALA A 38 17.43 19.02 -3.43
CA ALA A 38 18.18 20.24 -3.60
C ALA A 38 17.23 21.43 -3.43
N PRO A 39 17.62 22.50 -2.72
CA PRO A 39 16.75 23.63 -2.45
C PRO A 39 16.13 24.12 -3.76
N ARG A 40 14.79 24.26 -3.77
CA ARG A 40 14.08 24.66 -4.99
C ARG A 40 14.49 26.10 -5.34
N PRO A 41 14.69 26.42 -6.63
CA PRO A 41 15.04 27.79 -7.04
C PRO A 41 13.84 28.76 -6.94
N VAL A 42 12.65 28.26 -6.63
CA VAL A 42 11.40 29.00 -6.53
C VAL A 42 10.62 28.54 -5.29
N PRO A 43 9.79 29.42 -4.69
CA PRO A 43 8.94 29.02 -3.57
C PRO A 43 8.05 27.84 -3.98
N GLY A 44 7.75 26.94 -3.06
CA GLY A 44 7.04 25.72 -3.39
C GLY A 44 6.55 24.95 -2.17
N LEU A 45 5.80 23.90 -2.47
CA LEU A 45 5.35 22.89 -1.52
C LEU A 45 5.99 21.56 -1.91
N THR A 46 6.49 20.82 -0.93
CA THR A 46 6.87 19.41 -1.08
C THR A 46 6.02 18.60 -0.13
N ALA A 47 5.12 17.77 -0.65
CA ALA A 47 4.40 16.80 0.16
C ALA A 47 5.18 15.48 0.25
N PHE A 48 5.03 14.78 1.36
CA PHE A 48 5.60 13.45 1.57
C PHE A 48 4.51 12.39 1.56
N ARG A 49 4.91 11.13 1.39
CA ARG A 49 4.03 9.97 1.57
C ARG A 49 3.59 9.84 3.05
N PRO A 50 2.52 9.10 3.35
CA PRO A 50 2.01 8.91 4.71
C PRO A 50 3.04 8.29 5.64
N GLN A 51 2.94 8.62 6.92
CA GLN A 51 3.78 8.06 7.97
C GLN A 51 3.11 6.85 8.61
N TYR A 52 3.84 6.07 9.41
CA TYR A 52 3.29 5.01 10.24
C TYR A 52 3.76 5.20 11.69
N GLY A 53 2.82 5.30 12.63
CA GLY A 53 3.08 5.52 14.05
C GLY A 53 3.88 6.79 14.34
N ALA A 54 5.08 6.65 14.94
CA ALA A 54 5.90 7.78 15.37
C ALA A 54 6.78 8.42 14.26
N GLY A 55 6.76 7.89 13.03
CA GLY A 55 7.57 8.41 11.94
C GLY A 55 7.32 7.70 10.62
N TYR A 56 8.36 7.52 9.80
CA TYR A 56 8.22 6.86 8.50
C TYR A 56 8.39 5.35 8.54
N ALA A 57 8.99 4.81 9.59
CA ALA A 57 9.26 3.38 9.70
C ALA A 57 7.96 2.56 9.62
N PRO A 58 7.94 1.43 8.89
CA PRO A 58 9.11 0.78 8.27
C PRO A 58 9.52 1.34 6.88
N PHE A 59 8.84 2.38 6.38
CA PHE A 59 9.17 3.03 5.11
C PHE A 59 10.22 4.13 5.23
N ALA A 60 10.77 4.51 4.07
CA ALA A 60 11.61 5.68 3.94
C ALA A 60 10.75 6.95 3.91
N ARG A 61 11.29 8.05 4.46
CA ARG A 61 10.73 9.39 4.22
C ARG A 61 10.81 9.73 2.73
N THR A 62 9.66 9.62 2.06
CA THR A 62 9.58 9.70 0.59
C THR A 62 8.81 10.94 0.16
N ALA A 63 9.49 11.85 -0.55
CA ALA A 63 8.84 13.02 -1.14
C ALA A 63 8.03 12.59 -2.37
N VAL A 64 6.83 13.16 -2.52
CA VAL A 64 6.05 13.01 -3.75
C VAL A 64 6.73 13.85 -4.83
N PRO A 65 7.06 13.27 -6.01
CA PRO A 65 7.64 14.05 -7.10
C PRO A 65 6.73 15.22 -7.50
N ASP A 66 7.31 16.40 -7.77
CA ASP A 66 6.57 17.61 -8.13
C ASP A 66 5.54 17.39 -9.27
N ALA A 67 5.86 16.51 -10.22
CA ALA A 67 4.96 16.16 -11.34
C ALA A 67 3.72 15.37 -10.91
N LEU A 68 3.75 14.72 -9.74
CA LEU A 68 2.70 13.87 -9.18
C LEU A 68 1.93 14.54 -8.04
N GLU A 69 2.40 15.65 -7.47
CA GLU A 69 1.74 16.32 -6.32
C GLU A 69 0.29 16.76 -6.60
N MET A 70 -0.08 16.93 -7.86
CA MET A 70 -1.44 17.30 -8.29
C MET A 70 -2.23 16.13 -8.90
N ASP A 71 -1.61 14.95 -9.00
CA ASP A 71 -2.25 13.76 -9.51
C ASP A 71 -3.32 13.26 -8.53
N ALA A 72 -4.44 12.78 -9.07
CA ALA A 72 -5.57 12.33 -8.26
C ALA A 72 -5.35 10.96 -7.59
N LEU A 73 -4.36 10.20 -8.06
CA LEU A 73 -4.09 8.82 -7.69
C LEU A 73 -2.64 8.61 -7.21
N LEU A 74 -1.70 9.41 -7.73
CA LEU A 74 -0.27 9.31 -7.43
C LEU A 74 0.22 10.41 -6.49
N GLY A 75 -0.63 11.41 -6.18
CA GLY A 75 -0.36 12.45 -5.20
C GLY A 75 -0.12 11.87 -3.80
N PRO A 76 0.15 12.70 -2.77
CA PRO A 76 0.54 12.22 -1.44
C PRO A 76 -0.38 11.15 -0.85
N GLY A 77 -1.68 11.21 -1.14
CA GLY A 77 -2.70 10.46 -0.42
C GLY A 77 -2.78 10.92 1.04
N ILE A 78 -3.87 10.61 1.72
CA ILE A 78 -4.03 10.93 3.14
C ILE A 78 -5.03 9.96 3.77
N ARG A 79 -4.76 9.54 5.00
CA ARG A 79 -5.70 8.77 5.82
C ARG A 79 -6.73 9.74 6.40
N ALA A 80 -8.01 9.41 6.27
CA ALA A 80 -9.06 10.25 6.83
C ALA A 80 -9.13 10.05 8.35
N ASN A 81 -9.12 11.13 9.12
CA ASN A 81 -9.27 11.03 10.57
C ASN A 81 -10.75 10.84 10.92
N GLY A 82 -11.12 9.59 11.19
CA GLY A 82 -12.46 9.21 11.57
C GLY A 82 -12.77 9.55 13.02
N ALA A 83 -14.01 9.94 13.31
CA ALA A 83 -14.44 10.15 14.69
C ALA A 83 -14.28 8.85 15.52
N GLY A 84 -13.35 8.87 16.48
CA GLY A 84 -13.06 7.72 17.32
C GLY A 84 -11.94 6.81 16.80
N GLU A 85 -11.21 7.24 15.78
CA GLU A 85 -9.92 6.64 15.41
C GLU A 85 -9.02 6.54 16.65
N PHE A 86 -8.37 5.38 16.78
CA PHE A 86 -7.44 5.09 17.84
C PHE A 86 -6.08 4.84 17.20
N ASP A 87 -5.18 5.82 17.28
CA ASP A 87 -3.77 5.64 16.94
C ASP A 87 -2.96 5.49 18.25
N PRO A 88 -2.71 4.26 18.73
CA PRO A 88 -1.89 4.04 19.91
C PRO A 88 -0.40 4.33 19.68
N PHE A 89 0.03 4.49 18.42
CA PHE A 89 1.43 4.54 18.04
C PHE A 89 1.87 5.92 17.51
N GLY A 90 0.95 6.87 17.32
CA GLY A 90 1.29 8.23 16.95
C GLY A 90 0.15 9.02 16.31
N GLU A 91 0.51 9.78 15.28
CA GLU A 91 -0.39 10.53 14.40
C GLU A 91 0.01 10.11 12.99
N ASP A 92 -0.49 8.94 12.57
CA ASP A 92 -0.20 8.32 11.28
C ASP A 92 -1.08 8.87 10.12
N ASP A 93 -2.07 9.69 10.47
CA ASP A 93 -3.01 10.37 9.58
C ASP A 93 -2.49 11.70 9.03
N LEU A 94 -1.34 12.18 9.53
CA LEU A 94 -0.73 13.44 9.12
C LEU A 94 0.25 13.28 7.96
N ILE A 95 0.09 14.15 6.96
CA ILE A 95 1.04 14.27 5.85
C ILE A 95 2.01 15.41 6.12
N GLU A 96 3.31 15.09 6.14
CA GLU A 96 4.35 16.10 6.21
C GLU A 96 4.36 16.95 4.93
N LEU A 97 4.39 18.27 5.11
CA LEU A 97 4.44 19.26 4.05
C LEU A 97 5.58 20.25 4.33
N VAL A 98 6.58 20.26 3.46
CA VAL A 98 7.65 21.27 3.52
C VAL A 98 7.27 22.45 2.64
N VAL A 99 7.24 23.63 3.24
CA VAL A 99 7.04 24.91 2.56
C VAL A 99 8.38 25.58 2.36
N ASP A 100 8.76 25.86 1.13
CA ASP A 100 9.98 26.59 0.79
C ASP A 100 9.62 28.00 0.27
N ARG A 101 10.29 29.03 0.79
CA ARG A 101 10.13 30.42 0.29
C ARG A 101 11.20 30.84 -0.72
N ALA A 102 12.21 30.00 -0.97
CA ALA A 102 13.31 30.18 -1.93
C ALA A 102 13.91 31.61 -1.95
N GLY A 103 14.11 32.23 -0.78
CA GLY A 103 14.64 33.59 -0.67
C GLY A 103 13.71 34.72 -1.14
N VAL A 104 12.48 34.41 -1.56
CA VAL A 104 11.46 35.42 -1.86
C VAL A 104 11.01 36.06 -0.56
N GLY A 105 11.19 37.37 -0.46
CA GLY A 105 10.72 38.15 0.67
C GLY A 105 9.20 38.28 0.68
N GLY A 106 8.62 38.41 1.87
CA GLY A 106 7.19 38.61 2.08
C GLY A 106 6.52 37.52 2.90
N ALA A 107 5.26 37.76 3.23
CA ALA A 107 4.43 36.81 3.95
C ALA A 107 3.80 35.80 2.97
N PHE A 108 3.90 34.52 3.32
CA PHE A 108 3.25 33.43 2.61
C PHE A 108 2.06 32.91 3.43
N VAL A 109 1.01 32.51 2.73
CA VAL A 109 -0.19 31.90 3.31
C VAL A 109 -0.50 30.62 2.53
N LEU A 110 -1.24 29.72 3.16
CA LEU A 110 -1.86 28.61 2.47
C LEU A 110 -3.31 28.96 2.15
N SER A 111 -3.79 28.49 1.01
CA SER A 111 -5.21 28.47 0.69
C SER A 111 -5.68 27.04 0.42
N ARG A 112 -6.90 26.70 0.81
CA ARG A 112 -7.50 25.37 0.58
C ARG A 112 -8.74 25.44 -0.30
N THR A 113 -9.11 24.34 -0.95
CA THR A 113 -10.37 24.23 -1.71
C THR A 113 -11.52 23.60 -0.92
N SER A 114 -11.23 23.04 0.25
CA SER A 114 -12.21 22.35 1.08
C SER A 114 -11.85 22.52 2.56
N PRO A 115 -12.85 22.69 3.46
CA PRO A 115 -12.60 22.84 4.90
C PRO A 115 -12.10 21.57 5.59
N VAL A 116 -12.12 20.43 4.90
CA VAL A 116 -11.65 19.14 5.43
C VAL A 116 -10.14 19.10 5.68
N LEU A 117 -9.36 19.96 5.02
CA LEU A 117 -7.92 20.05 5.26
C LEU A 117 -7.60 20.96 6.44
N ALA A 118 -7.11 20.40 7.54
CA ALA A 118 -6.46 21.16 8.60
C ALA A 118 -4.94 21.14 8.42
N VAL A 119 -4.27 22.15 8.99
CA VAL A 119 -2.81 22.28 8.89
C VAL A 119 -2.25 22.62 10.26
N TRP A 120 -1.22 21.91 10.67
CA TRP A 120 -0.57 22.03 11.97
C TRP A 120 0.90 22.41 11.81
N THR A 121 1.42 23.16 12.77
CA THR A 121 2.85 23.52 12.83
C THR A 121 3.69 22.51 13.62
N THR A 122 3.04 21.59 14.33
CA THR A 122 3.69 20.44 14.98
C THR A 122 2.95 19.16 14.63
N ARG A 123 3.66 18.04 14.74
CA ARG A 123 3.15 16.70 14.41
C ARG A 123 2.17 16.19 15.46
N ASP A 124 2.40 16.50 16.72
CA ASP A 124 1.61 16.04 17.87
C ASP A 124 0.30 16.84 18.08
N LYS A 125 -0.07 17.68 17.11
CA LYS A 125 -1.25 18.56 17.15
C LYS A 125 -1.38 19.34 18.47
N ALA A 126 -0.25 19.74 19.07
CA ALA A 126 -0.25 20.42 20.36
C ALA A 126 -1.14 21.68 20.34
N ALA A 127 -1.79 21.99 21.46
CA ALA A 127 -2.74 23.10 21.52
C ALA A 127 -2.11 24.44 21.04
N GLY A 128 -2.79 25.12 20.11
CA GLY A 128 -2.32 26.38 19.53
C GLY A 128 -1.35 26.24 18.35
N THR A 129 -1.09 25.02 17.88
CA THR A 129 -0.23 24.76 16.71
C THR A 129 -1.01 24.68 15.39
N GLU A 130 -2.35 24.60 15.44
CA GLU A 130 -3.20 24.67 14.26
C GLU A 130 -3.02 26.03 13.56
N LEU A 131 -2.71 25.97 12.27
CA LEU A 131 -2.65 27.13 11.40
C LEU A 131 -4.07 27.48 10.93
N ALA A 132 -4.81 28.18 11.78
CA ALA A 132 -6.22 28.50 11.56
C ALA A 132 -6.50 29.16 10.20
N PHE A 133 -7.53 28.67 9.52
CA PHE A 133 -8.07 29.25 8.30
C PHE A 133 -9.18 30.26 8.61
N THR A 134 -9.05 31.48 8.07
CA THR A 134 -10.16 32.46 8.03
C THR A 134 -10.79 32.42 6.65
N GLY A 135 -11.95 31.77 6.55
CA GLY A 135 -12.46 31.29 5.26
C GLY A 135 -11.56 30.16 4.75
N ASP A 136 -10.97 30.34 3.59
CA ASP A 136 -10.12 29.33 2.94
C ASP A 136 -8.64 29.74 2.86
N VAL A 137 -8.22 30.72 3.67
CA VAL A 137 -6.82 31.19 3.71
C VAL A 137 -6.31 31.24 5.15
N THR A 138 -5.07 30.80 5.36
CA THR A 138 -4.42 30.82 6.68
C THR A 138 -3.92 32.21 7.08
N ALA A 139 -3.56 32.34 8.36
CA ALA A 139 -2.60 33.36 8.78
C ALA A 139 -1.22 33.17 8.09
N PRO A 140 -0.35 34.20 8.06
CA PRO A 140 1.00 34.07 7.53
C PRO A 140 1.82 32.97 8.20
N ILE A 141 2.45 32.13 7.39
CA ILE A 141 3.34 31.05 7.83
C ILE A 141 4.57 31.66 8.50
N GLN A 142 4.92 31.16 9.69
CA GLN A 142 6.09 31.61 10.44
C GLN A 142 7.31 30.74 10.09
N PHE A 143 8.31 31.34 9.46
CA PHE A 143 9.55 30.65 9.09
C PHE A 143 10.67 30.76 10.15
N GLY A 144 10.49 31.58 11.19
CA GLY A 144 11.51 31.75 12.24
C GLY A 144 12.89 32.21 11.75
N GLY A 145 12.98 32.81 10.55
CA GLY A 145 14.25 33.18 9.90
C GLY A 145 14.80 32.12 8.93
N ALA A 146 14.30 30.88 8.96
CA ALA A 146 14.66 29.82 8.02
C ALA A 146 14.09 30.07 6.61
N GLN A 147 14.58 29.32 5.61
CA GLN A 147 14.01 29.32 4.26
C GLN A 147 12.86 28.32 4.09
N GLN A 148 12.75 27.38 5.04
CA GLN A 148 11.75 26.32 5.01
C GLN A 148 10.98 26.28 6.32
N ALA A 149 9.73 25.84 6.23
CA ALA A 149 8.88 25.49 7.36
C ALA A 149 8.28 24.11 7.11
N THR A 150 8.25 23.26 8.13
CA THR A 150 7.53 21.98 8.09
C THR A 150 6.15 22.18 8.70
N LEU A 151 5.13 21.73 7.97
CA LEU A 151 3.74 21.72 8.38
C LEU A 151 3.21 20.28 8.26
N TRP A 152 2.07 20.03 8.89
CA TRP A 152 1.42 18.73 8.91
C TRP A 152 -0.02 18.89 8.46
N VAL A 153 -0.42 18.16 7.42
CA VAL A 153 -1.76 18.26 6.84
C VAL A 153 -2.59 17.09 7.32
N GLU A 154 -3.79 17.38 7.80
CA GLU A 154 -4.76 16.41 8.31
C GLU A 154 -6.04 16.45 7.48
N TRP A 155 -6.66 15.30 7.27
CA TRP A 155 -8.01 15.21 6.74
C TRP A 155 -9.03 15.03 7.87
N THR A 156 -9.70 16.13 8.24
CA THR A 156 -10.63 16.21 9.39
C THR A 156 -12.08 15.86 9.05
N GLY A 157 -12.37 15.61 7.78
CA GLY A 157 -13.70 15.26 7.30
C GLY A 157 -13.95 13.76 7.22
N ALA A 158 -15.17 13.38 6.84
CA ALA A 158 -15.42 12.01 6.40
C ALA A 158 -14.51 11.62 5.22
N ALA A 159 -14.17 10.34 5.13
CA ALA A 159 -13.37 9.81 4.03
C ALA A 159 -14.00 10.09 2.66
N GLY A 160 -13.14 10.35 1.67
CA GLY A 160 -13.48 10.44 0.26
C GLY A 160 -13.40 11.86 -0.33
N GLY A 161 -13.32 11.91 -1.66
CA GLY A 161 -13.14 13.15 -2.41
C GLY A 161 -11.68 13.60 -2.45
N ASP A 162 -11.48 14.85 -2.88
CA ASP A 162 -10.15 15.44 -2.97
C ASP A 162 -10.16 16.90 -2.54
N ALA A 163 -9.02 17.38 -2.09
CA ALA A 163 -8.83 18.76 -1.68
C ALA A 163 -7.43 19.25 -2.05
N ILE A 164 -7.33 20.53 -2.38
CA ILE A 164 -6.08 21.14 -2.83
C ILE A 164 -5.64 22.17 -1.82
N LEU A 165 -4.37 22.10 -1.44
CA LEU A 165 -3.67 23.13 -0.67
C LEU A 165 -2.73 23.87 -1.62
N ALA A 166 -2.71 25.19 -1.55
CA ALA A 166 -1.86 26.02 -2.39
C ALA A 166 -1.08 27.04 -1.58
N LEU A 167 0.23 27.15 -1.84
CA LEU A 167 1.09 28.19 -1.29
C LEU A 167 0.92 29.47 -2.10
N GLN A 168 0.66 30.59 -1.43
CA GLN A 168 0.49 31.89 -2.09
C GLN A 168 1.24 33.00 -1.35
N ALA A 169 1.67 34.03 -2.10
CA ALA A 169 2.05 35.29 -1.47
C ALA A 169 0.79 35.98 -0.92
N GLN A 170 0.84 36.45 0.32
CA GLN A 170 -0.32 37.05 1.00
C GLN A 170 -0.94 38.22 0.22
N VAL A 171 -0.09 39.09 -0.35
CA VAL A 171 -0.53 40.30 -1.07
C VAL A 171 -0.94 39.98 -2.51
N ALA A 172 -0.08 39.28 -3.25
CA ALA A 172 -0.31 39.03 -4.67
C ALA A 172 -1.33 37.92 -4.95
N ARG A 173 -1.62 37.05 -3.96
CA ARG A 173 -2.48 35.86 -4.07
C ARG A 173 -2.17 34.97 -5.27
N ARG A 174 -0.92 35.01 -5.73
CA ARG A 174 -0.42 34.17 -6.80
C ARG A 174 0.05 32.85 -6.20
N PRO A 175 -0.40 31.69 -6.72
CA PRO A 175 0.09 30.40 -6.25
C PRO A 175 1.53 30.14 -6.72
N TYR A 176 2.35 29.61 -5.81
CA TYR A 176 3.72 29.16 -6.07
C TYR A 176 3.84 27.64 -6.13
N GLY A 177 2.97 26.92 -5.43
CA GLY A 177 2.88 25.48 -5.44
C GLY A 177 1.47 25.03 -5.06
N ARG A 178 1.09 23.84 -5.50
CA ARG A 178 -0.21 23.23 -5.19
C ARG A 178 0.01 21.75 -4.95
N VAL A 179 -0.66 21.21 -3.95
CA VAL A 179 -0.69 19.79 -3.63
C VAL A 179 -2.15 19.36 -3.54
N ARG A 180 -2.49 18.25 -4.21
CA ARG A 180 -3.80 17.62 -4.14
C ARG A 180 -3.74 16.41 -3.22
N PHE A 181 -4.59 16.42 -2.20
CA PHE A 181 -4.80 15.32 -1.28
C PHE A 181 -6.07 14.57 -1.68
N HIS A 182 -6.05 13.25 -1.54
CA HIS A 182 -7.17 12.35 -1.73
C HIS A 182 -7.15 11.32 -0.60
N CYS A 183 -8.32 10.92 -0.09
CA CYS A 183 -8.38 9.86 0.91
C CYS A 183 -8.11 8.51 0.26
N PHE A 184 -7.32 7.67 0.91
CA PHE A 184 -7.18 6.27 0.50
C PHE A 184 -8.50 5.53 0.63
N ARG A 185 -8.82 4.71 -0.38
CA ARG A 185 -9.93 3.75 -0.31
C ARG A 185 -9.44 2.31 -0.13
N GLY A 186 -8.25 2.02 -0.63
CA GLY A 186 -7.59 0.73 -0.49
C GLY A 186 -6.55 0.71 0.63
N LEU A 187 -6.46 -0.41 1.36
CA LEU A 187 -5.31 -0.73 2.22
C LEU A 187 -4.60 -1.98 1.70
N VAL A 188 -3.30 -1.87 1.48
CA VAL A 188 -2.42 -3.00 1.15
C VAL A 188 -1.76 -3.50 2.44
N VAL A 189 -1.79 -4.81 2.67
CA VAL A 189 -1.15 -5.47 3.81
C VAL A 189 -0.14 -6.49 3.28
N ALA A 190 1.12 -6.33 3.69
CA ALA A 190 2.23 -7.20 3.32
C ALA A 190 2.81 -7.88 4.57
N LEU A 191 2.83 -9.22 4.57
CA LEU A 191 3.28 -10.05 5.69
C LEU A 191 4.51 -10.86 5.28
N GLY A 192 5.63 -10.63 5.98
CA GLY A 192 6.87 -11.39 5.76
C GLY A 192 6.73 -12.86 6.16
N GLY A 193 7.75 -13.64 5.87
CA GLY A 193 7.89 -14.99 6.42
C GLY A 193 8.56 -14.99 7.79
N GLU A 194 8.81 -16.19 8.32
CA GLU A 194 9.61 -16.39 9.53
C GLU A 194 10.92 -15.57 9.48
N ASP A 195 11.25 -14.89 10.58
CA ASP A 195 12.43 -14.03 10.74
C ASP A 195 12.52 -12.82 9.77
N GLN A 196 11.54 -12.60 8.88
CA GLN A 196 11.49 -11.43 8.04
C GLN A 196 10.81 -10.28 8.77
N VAL A 197 11.62 -9.33 9.27
CA VAL A 197 11.12 -8.11 9.93
C VAL A 197 11.15 -6.92 8.94
N PRO A 198 10.10 -6.08 8.87
CA PRO A 198 10.11 -4.84 8.12
C PRO A 198 11.27 -3.91 8.56
N GLN A 199 12.12 -3.49 7.63
CA GLN A 199 13.28 -2.62 7.95
C GLN A 199 13.61 -1.62 6.83
N LEU A 200 14.42 -0.60 7.19
CA LEU A 200 14.89 0.45 6.28
C LEU A 200 16.44 0.55 6.29
N PRO A 201 17.13 0.41 5.13
CA PRO A 201 16.60 0.01 3.83
C PRO A 201 16.01 -1.40 3.87
N VAL A 202 15.08 -1.69 2.97
CA VAL A 202 14.50 -3.04 2.82
C VAL A 202 15.62 -4.03 2.49
N ASP A 203 15.55 -5.25 3.05
CA ASP A 203 16.48 -6.30 2.68
C ASP A 203 16.24 -6.68 1.21
N PRO A 204 17.26 -6.67 0.35
CA PRO A 204 17.09 -7.05 -1.05
C PRO A 204 16.69 -8.53 -1.25
N ASN A 205 16.73 -9.36 -0.19
CA ASN A 205 16.29 -10.76 -0.21
C ASN A 205 14.94 -10.97 0.53
N HIS A 206 14.17 -9.90 0.76
CA HIS A 206 12.80 -9.99 1.27
C HIS A 206 11.84 -9.42 0.21
N GLY A 207 11.65 -10.17 -0.88
CA GLY A 207 10.83 -9.77 -2.03
C GLY A 207 9.41 -9.30 -1.69
N THR A 208 8.79 -9.88 -0.66
CA THR A 208 7.50 -9.42 -0.13
C THR A 208 7.53 -7.94 0.30
N TYR A 209 8.61 -7.51 0.95
CA TYR A 209 8.78 -6.14 1.42
C TYR A 209 9.29 -5.19 0.33
N ILE A 210 9.95 -5.72 -0.70
CA ILE A 210 10.22 -4.98 -1.94
C ILE A 210 8.89 -4.56 -2.58
N VAL A 211 7.95 -5.50 -2.78
CA VAL A 211 6.61 -5.19 -3.33
C VAL A 211 5.90 -4.11 -2.51
N ALA A 212 5.90 -4.25 -1.18
CA ALA A 212 5.26 -3.28 -0.28
C ALA A 212 5.88 -1.88 -0.42
N THR A 213 7.21 -1.79 -0.50
CA THR A 213 7.94 -0.53 -0.67
C THR A 213 7.61 0.11 -2.02
N GLU A 214 7.59 -0.65 -3.11
CA GLU A 214 7.23 -0.12 -4.43
C GLU A 214 5.80 0.41 -4.47
N LEU A 215 4.84 -0.29 -3.86
CA LEU A 215 3.46 0.20 -3.76
C LEU A 215 3.38 1.49 -2.93
N TYR A 216 4.10 1.58 -1.82
CA TYR A 216 4.15 2.81 -1.02
C TYR A 216 4.72 3.99 -1.83
N GLU A 217 5.79 3.77 -2.60
CA GLU A 217 6.36 4.79 -3.48
C GLU A 217 5.40 5.20 -4.60
N LEU A 218 4.59 4.26 -5.10
CA LEU A 218 3.51 4.49 -6.07
C LEU A 218 2.27 5.17 -5.46
N GLY A 219 2.25 5.43 -4.15
CA GLY A 219 1.20 6.19 -3.48
C GLY A 219 0.02 5.36 -3.00
N TRP A 220 0.22 4.07 -2.74
CA TRP A 220 -0.75 3.25 -2.02
C TRP A 220 -0.63 3.43 -0.50
N ASP A 221 -1.71 3.17 0.24
CA ASP A 221 -1.64 2.98 1.69
C ASP A 221 -1.19 1.55 1.99
N VAL A 222 0.00 1.38 2.57
CA VAL A 222 0.66 0.07 2.67
C VAL A 222 1.10 -0.21 4.11
N LEU A 223 0.46 -1.17 4.74
CA LEU A 223 0.89 -1.74 6.01
C LEU A 223 1.85 -2.90 5.75
N MET A 224 3.11 -2.75 6.18
CA MET A 224 4.11 -3.81 6.15
C MET A 224 4.35 -4.31 7.56
N SER A 225 4.18 -5.60 7.80
CA SER A 225 4.27 -6.19 9.14
C SER A 225 5.03 -7.50 9.14
N ASP A 226 5.61 -7.78 10.29
CA ASP A 226 6.02 -9.13 10.67
C ASP A 226 4.75 -9.97 10.85
N GLU A 227 4.81 -11.22 10.43
CA GLU A 227 3.68 -12.13 10.52
C GLU A 227 3.35 -12.49 11.98
N ASP A 228 4.32 -12.42 12.90
CA ASP A 228 4.15 -12.59 14.35
C ASP A 228 3.12 -11.62 14.98
N PHE A 229 2.82 -10.51 14.29
CA PHE A 229 1.76 -9.59 14.70
C PHE A 229 0.35 -10.06 14.31
N VAL A 230 0.24 -11.27 13.76
CA VAL A 230 -0.99 -12.00 13.45
C VAL A 230 -0.95 -13.36 14.15
N SER A 231 -1.72 -13.52 15.21
CA SER A 231 -1.92 -14.85 15.80
C SER A 231 -2.67 -15.78 14.84
N SER A 232 -2.56 -17.09 15.08
CA SER A 232 -3.33 -18.16 14.40
C SER A 232 -4.87 -18.03 14.45
N SER A 233 -5.40 -17.07 15.21
CA SER A 233 -6.83 -16.71 15.21
C SER A 233 -7.17 -15.52 14.29
N GLY A 234 -6.17 -15.06 13.53
CA GLY A 234 -6.14 -13.80 12.79
C GLY A 234 -6.08 -12.55 13.66
N ALA A 235 -6.04 -12.68 15.00
CA ALA A 235 -6.04 -11.52 15.90
C ALA A 235 -4.64 -10.94 16.02
N GLY A 236 -4.53 -9.63 16.24
CA GLY A 236 -3.26 -8.96 16.51
C GLY A 236 -3.24 -7.55 15.94
N ALA A 237 -2.08 -6.91 16.00
CA ALA A 237 -1.94 -5.49 15.64
C ALA A 237 -2.32 -5.22 14.18
N VAL A 238 -2.04 -6.16 13.28
CA VAL A 238 -2.41 -6.04 11.85
C VAL A 238 -3.93 -6.04 11.68
N TYR A 239 -4.63 -6.97 12.34
CA TYR A 239 -6.10 -7.03 12.29
C TYR A 239 -6.73 -5.78 12.91
N ASP A 240 -6.22 -5.32 14.05
CA ASP A 240 -6.73 -4.13 14.72
C ASP A 240 -6.58 -2.89 13.83
N GLU A 241 -5.46 -2.77 13.12
CA GLU A 241 -5.23 -1.70 12.16
C GLU A 241 -6.16 -1.79 10.94
N MET A 242 -6.39 -2.99 10.40
CA MET A 242 -7.36 -3.18 9.31
C MET A 242 -8.78 -2.80 9.75
N VAL A 243 -9.20 -3.20 10.96
CA VAL A 243 -10.49 -2.80 11.54
C VAL A 243 -10.56 -1.29 11.71
N ASN A 244 -9.51 -0.66 12.24
CA ASN A 244 -9.43 0.79 12.39
C ASN A 244 -9.59 1.50 11.03
N ALA A 245 -8.89 1.00 10.00
CA ALA A 245 -8.98 1.52 8.64
C ALA A 245 -10.40 1.47 8.07
N ILE A 246 -11.05 0.31 8.18
CA ILE A 246 -12.40 0.10 7.65
C ILE A 246 -13.43 0.94 8.42
N GLN A 247 -13.32 0.95 9.75
CA GLN A 247 -14.32 1.55 10.61
C GLN A 247 -14.24 3.08 10.64
N TYR A 248 -13.04 3.64 10.64
CA TYR A 248 -12.82 5.07 10.90
C TYR A 248 -12.25 5.81 9.69
N ARG A 249 -11.39 5.18 8.90
CA ARG A 249 -10.75 5.84 7.74
C ARG A 249 -11.48 5.64 6.42
N GLY A 250 -12.56 4.86 6.42
CA GLY A 250 -13.40 4.61 5.24
C GLY A 250 -12.76 3.71 4.18
N VAL A 251 -11.79 2.88 4.57
CA VAL A 251 -11.22 1.85 3.70
C VAL A 251 -12.29 0.80 3.41
N ASP A 252 -12.57 0.56 2.14
CA ASP A 252 -13.57 -0.41 1.67
C ASP A 252 -12.99 -1.50 0.77
N GLU A 253 -11.71 -1.41 0.43
CA GLU A 253 -11.01 -2.37 -0.40
C GLU A 253 -9.68 -2.79 0.26
N LEU A 254 -9.42 -4.09 0.30
CA LEU A 254 -8.23 -4.67 0.93
C LEU A 254 -7.44 -5.51 -0.07
N ALA A 255 -6.12 -5.40 -0.01
CA ALA A 255 -5.20 -6.34 -0.64
C ALA A 255 -4.26 -6.93 0.42
N ILE A 256 -4.16 -8.25 0.51
CA ILE A 256 -3.38 -8.93 1.56
C ILE A 256 -2.49 -9.99 0.93
N PHE A 257 -1.17 -9.88 1.09
CA PHE A 257 -0.26 -10.90 0.60
C PHE A 257 0.81 -11.21 1.62
N GLY A 258 1.31 -12.45 1.57
CA GLY A 258 2.40 -12.85 2.42
C GLY A 258 3.19 -14.04 1.90
N TYR A 259 4.41 -14.13 2.42
CA TYR A 259 5.38 -15.18 2.12
C TYR A 259 5.51 -16.15 3.31
N SER A 260 5.69 -17.45 3.06
CA SER A 260 5.89 -18.44 4.13
C SER A 260 4.78 -18.41 5.18
N HIS A 261 5.08 -18.31 6.48
CA HIS A 261 4.10 -18.12 7.56
C HIS A 261 3.21 -16.89 7.36
N GLY A 262 3.70 -15.82 6.71
CA GLY A 262 2.90 -14.69 6.25
C GLY A 262 1.76 -15.08 5.29
N GLY A 263 1.91 -16.18 4.54
CA GLY A 263 0.84 -16.80 3.76
C GLY A 263 -0.26 -17.40 4.64
N GLY A 264 0.11 -18.13 5.69
CA GLY A 264 -0.81 -18.60 6.74
C GLY A 264 -1.51 -17.44 7.45
N SER A 265 -0.76 -16.43 7.88
CA SER A 265 -1.30 -15.21 8.49
C SER A 265 -2.26 -14.47 7.56
N THR A 266 -2.01 -14.48 6.25
CA THR A 266 -2.96 -13.98 5.24
C THR A 266 -4.28 -14.76 5.25
N TYR A 267 -4.25 -16.10 5.38
CA TYR A 267 -5.48 -16.89 5.56
C TYR A 267 -6.22 -16.49 6.83
N ASP A 268 -5.50 -16.45 7.96
CA ASP A 268 -6.09 -16.26 9.28
C ASP A 268 -6.72 -14.87 9.44
N LEU A 269 -6.10 -13.82 8.89
CA LEU A 269 -6.69 -12.48 8.80
C LEU A 269 -8.00 -12.49 8.01
N CYS A 270 -8.00 -13.14 6.85
CA CYS A 270 -9.18 -13.23 5.99
C CYS A 270 -10.33 -14.00 6.66
N GLU A 271 -10.02 -15.10 7.34
CA GLU A 271 -10.98 -15.88 8.12
C GLU A 271 -11.56 -15.05 9.28
N ARG A 272 -10.70 -14.33 10.00
CA ARG A 272 -11.15 -13.48 11.11
C ARG A 272 -12.04 -12.33 10.63
N LEU A 273 -11.66 -11.62 9.58
CA LEU A 273 -12.48 -10.56 8.98
C LEU A 273 -13.85 -11.10 8.56
N SER A 274 -13.89 -12.30 7.97
CA SER A 274 -15.15 -12.92 7.58
C SER A 274 -16.03 -13.36 8.75
N THR A 275 -15.44 -13.78 9.88
CA THR A 275 -16.17 -14.39 11.01
C THR A 275 -16.55 -13.39 12.10
N VAL A 276 -15.65 -12.47 12.42
CA VAL A 276 -15.81 -11.46 13.48
C VAL A 276 -16.21 -10.09 12.91
N GLY A 277 -15.91 -9.83 11.63
CA GLY A 277 -16.17 -8.54 10.98
C GLY A 277 -17.64 -8.24 10.66
N ALA A 278 -18.61 -9.03 11.16
CA ALA A 278 -20.04 -8.86 10.89
C ALA A 278 -20.62 -7.50 11.37
N GLY A 279 -19.87 -6.71 12.14
CA GLY A 279 -20.22 -5.35 12.56
C GLY A 279 -19.45 -4.23 11.84
N LEU A 280 -18.52 -4.57 10.94
CA LEU A 280 -17.74 -3.58 10.19
C LEU A 280 -18.58 -2.99 9.05
N PRO A 281 -18.27 -1.75 8.63
CA PRO A 281 -18.72 -1.23 7.34
C PRO A 281 -18.45 -2.22 6.19
N SER A 282 -19.23 -2.09 5.12
CA SER A 282 -19.05 -2.91 3.92
C SER A 282 -17.65 -2.75 3.36
N HIS A 283 -16.96 -3.86 3.14
CA HIS A 283 -15.62 -3.91 2.58
C HIS A 283 -15.46 -5.16 1.71
N THR A 284 -14.39 -5.19 0.93
CA THR A 284 -14.04 -6.29 0.03
C THR A 284 -12.57 -6.64 0.17
N ILE A 285 -12.26 -7.93 0.06
CA ILE A 285 -10.87 -8.40 -0.07
C ILE A 285 -10.63 -8.63 -1.56
N GLU A 286 -10.19 -7.58 -2.25
CA GLU A 286 -10.10 -7.56 -3.71
C GLU A 286 -8.96 -8.44 -4.23
N PHE A 287 -7.86 -8.51 -3.49
CA PHE A 287 -6.67 -9.26 -3.87
C PHE A 287 -6.06 -9.97 -2.67
N THR A 288 -5.73 -11.24 -2.85
CA THR A 288 -4.79 -11.94 -1.97
C THR A 288 -3.72 -12.67 -2.74
N SER A 289 -2.54 -12.84 -2.14
CA SER A 289 -1.48 -13.67 -2.71
C SER A 289 -0.75 -14.45 -1.65
N TYR A 290 -0.48 -15.72 -1.93
CA TYR A 290 0.55 -16.48 -1.22
C TYR A 290 1.81 -16.57 -2.07
N VAL A 291 2.93 -16.44 -1.40
CA VAL A 291 4.23 -16.80 -1.93
C VAL A 291 4.78 -17.89 -1.02
N ASP A 292 4.73 -19.12 -1.52
CA ASP A 292 5.17 -20.32 -0.83
C ASP A 292 4.64 -20.44 0.62
N GLY A 293 3.32 -20.30 0.75
CA GLY A 293 2.65 -20.15 2.03
C GLY A 293 2.72 -21.41 2.91
N VAL A 294 3.03 -21.21 4.18
CA VAL A 294 3.02 -22.20 5.27
C VAL A 294 1.94 -21.78 6.27
N GLY A 295 1.25 -22.74 6.87
CA GLY A 295 0.21 -22.46 7.87
C GLY A 295 0.81 -21.77 9.10
N ASN A 296 0.10 -20.80 9.71
CA ASN A 296 0.60 -20.07 10.88
C ASN A 296 -0.07 -20.51 12.18
N ASN A 297 -0.01 -21.80 12.52
CA ASN A 297 -0.52 -22.29 13.81
C ASN A 297 0.56 -22.35 14.91
N SER A 298 1.84 -22.21 14.54
CA SER A 298 3.00 -22.09 15.42
C SER A 298 4.25 -21.71 14.61
N ASP A 299 5.24 -21.12 15.27
CA ASP A 299 6.55 -20.71 14.70
C ASP A 299 7.42 -21.90 14.19
N ILE A 300 6.94 -23.14 14.34
CA ILE A 300 7.61 -24.36 13.85
C ILE A 300 6.73 -25.14 12.86
N ASP A 301 5.65 -24.51 12.37
CA ASP A 301 4.80 -25.14 11.39
C ASP A 301 5.59 -25.36 10.09
N THR A 302 5.36 -26.52 9.49
CA THR A 302 5.94 -26.93 8.21
C THR A 302 4.84 -27.41 7.27
N SER A 303 3.59 -27.25 7.69
CA SER A 303 2.43 -27.64 6.91
C SER A 303 2.12 -26.58 5.86
N GLN A 304 1.95 -27.04 4.63
CA GLN A 304 1.64 -26.17 3.51
C GLN A 304 0.30 -25.46 3.72
N GLU A 305 0.23 -24.16 3.44
CA GLU A 305 -1.04 -23.44 3.38
C GLU A 305 -1.73 -23.76 2.04
N THR A 306 -2.78 -24.58 2.09
CA THR A 306 -3.51 -25.06 0.90
C THR A 306 -4.95 -24.54 0.82
N ARG A 307 -5.37 -23.74 1.80
CA ARG A 307 -6.70 -23.17 1.91
C ARG A 307 -6.72 -21.83 1.19
N ARG A 308 -7.78 -21.56 0.41
CA ARG A 308 -7.95 -20.24 -0.22
C ARG A 308 -8.41 -19.23 0.86
N PRO A 309 -7.83 -18.01 0.91
CA PRO A 309 -8.31 -16.96 1.80
C PRO A 309 -9.81 -16.71 1.65
N ILE A 310 -10.51 -16.70 2.78
CA ILE A 310 -11.97 -16.49 2.81
C ILE A 310 -12.30 -15.07 2.35
N GLY A 311 -13.33 -14.93 1.51
CA GLY A 311 -13.77 -13.61 1.03
C GLY A 311 -12.91 -12.99 -0.07
N SER A 312 -11.76 -13.57 -0.40
CA SER A 312 -10.88 -13.08 -1.48
C SER A 312 -11.56 -13.19 -2.86
N ALA A 313 -11.73 -12.04 -3.52
CA ALA A 313 -12.26 -11.96 -4.88
C ALA A 313 -11.27 -12.55 -5.90
N TYR A 314 -9.99 -12.22 -5.77
CA TYR A 314 -8.89 -12.76 -6.56
C TYR A 314 -7.78 -13.28 -5.66
N HIS A 315 -7.36 -14.53 -5.89
CA HIS A 315 -6.26 -15.13 -5.15
C HIS A 315 -5.16 -15.62 -6.09
N ALA A 316 -3.94 -15.13 -5.90
CA ALA A 316 -2.72 -15.65 -6.51
C ALA A 316 -2.01 -16.63 -5.57
N ASN A 317 -1.38 -17.63 -6.14
CA ASN A 317 -0.59 -18.59 -5.37
C ASN A 317 0.66 -18.97 -6.17
N HIS A 318 1.83 -18.64 -5.64
CA HIS A 318 3.12 -19.13 -6.12
C HIS A 318 3.63 -20.12 -5.08
N TYR A 319 4.04 -21.31 -5.46
CA TYR A 319 4.49 -22.33 -4.51
C TYR A 319 5.59 -23.20 -5.13
N GLN A 320 6.38 -23.83 -4.29
CA GLN A 320 7.37 -24.84 -4.68
C GLN A 320 7.09 -26.18 -3.96
N HIS A 321 7.65 -27.27 -4.47
CA HIS A 321 7.55 -28.62 -3.93
C HIS A 321 8.92 -29.08 -3.46
N GLY A 322 9.38 -28.47 -2.38
CA GLY A 322 10.75 -28.60 -1.92
C GLY A 322 11.03 -29.96 -1.35
N SER A 323 12.19 -30.06 -0.68
CA SER A 323 12.51 -31.26 0.06
C SER A 323 12.99 -30.93 1.45
N PHE A 324 12.77 -31.84 2.38
CA PHE A 324 13.24 -31.69 3.76
C PHE A 324 14.74 -31.32 3.86
N PHE A 325 15.57 -31.76 2.91
CA PHE A 325 17.00 -31.48 2.93
C PHE A 325 17.39 -30.13 2.29
N GLN A 326 16.49 -29.51 1.53
CA GLN A 326 16.71 -28.23 0.86
C GLN A 326 16.03 -27.08 1.63
N ASP A 327 14.85 -27.32 2.20
CA ASP A 327 13.93 -26.29 2.68
C ASP A 327 13.45 -26.55 4.12
N LEU A 328 14.01 -27.57 4.79
CA LEU A 328 13.54 -28.07 6.09
C LEU A 328 12.07 -28.55 6.09
N GLY A 329 11.48 -28.74 4.91
CA GLY A 329 10.06 -29.09 4.73
C GLY A 329 9.12 -27.90 4.79
N LEU A 330 9.65 -26.68 4.77
CA LEU A 330 8.86 -25.46 4.56
C LEU A 330 8.50 -25.38 3.08
N ASP A 331 7.35 -25.97 2.75
CA ASP A 331 6.89 -26.02 1.36
C ASP A 331 5.52 -25.36 1.26
N GLY A 332 5.35 -24.52 0.24
CA GLY A 332 4.03 -24.09 -0.18
C GLY A 332 3.26 -25.23 -0.85
N GLY A 333 1.98 -24.99 -1.11
CA GLY A 333 1.12 -26.01 -1.71
C GLY A 333 0.16 -25.46 -2.76
N PRO A 334 -0.40 -26.35 -3.59
CA PRO A 334 -1.43 -25.97 -4.55
C PRO A 334 -2.72 -25.54 -3.82
N VAL A 335 -3.13 -24.28 -4.02
CA VAL A 335 -4.40 -23.75 -3.49
C VAL A 335 -5.48 -23.82 -4.55
N THR A 336 -6.54 -24.59 -4.31
CA THR A 336 -7.63 -24.74 -5.30
C THR A 336 -8.33 -23.40 -5.61
N ASN A 337 -8.64 -23.17 -6.89
CA ASN A 337 -9.25 -21.94 -7.40
C ASN A 337 -8.36 -20.69 -7.20
N SER A 338 -7.04 -20.85 -7.20
CA SER A 338 -6.10 -19.74 -7.26
C SER A 338 -5.57 -19.54 -8.69
N LEU A 339 -4.82 -18.46 -8.88
CA LEU A 339 -4.26 -18.08 -10.16
C LEU A 339 -2.73 -18.13 -10.13
N PRO A 340 -2.09 -18.54 -11.24
CA PRO A 340 -2.67 -19.13 -12.45
C PRO A 340 -3.50 -20.41 -12.21
N PRO A 341 -4.58 -20.66 -12.97
CA PRO A 341 -5.50 -21.73 -12.65
C PRO A 341 -4.90 -23.11 -13.03
N PRO A 342 -5.33 -24.20 -12.37
CA PRO A 342 -6.40 -24.24 -11.37
C PRO A 342 -5.96 -24.03 -9.92
N THR A 343 -4.65 -24.09 -9.65
CA THR A 343 -4.11 -24.25 -8.29
C THR A 343 -2.95 -23.30 -7.95
N GLY A 344 -2.66 -22.34 -8.82
CA GLY A 344 -1.51 -21.47 -8.69
C GLY A 344 -0.38 -21.88 -9.61
N LEU A 345 0.74 -21.18 -9.50
CA LEU A 345 1.98 -21.47 -10.22
C LEU A 345 2.92 -22.28 -9.32
N ASP A 346 3.14 -23.53 -9.71
CA ASP A 346 4.32 -24.29 -9.27
C ASP A 346 5.54 -23.64 -9.93
N VAL A 347 6.33 -22.90 -9.15
CA VAL A 347 7.45 -22.12 -9.66
C VAL A 347 8.58 -23.00 -10.20
N GLU A 348 8.73 -24.23 -9.67
CA GLU A 348 9.78 -25.18 -10.06
C GLU A 348 9.54 -25.75 -11.47
N THR A 349 8.30 -25.71 -11.94
CA THR A 349 7.98 -26.07 -13.33
C THR A 349 8.36 -24.99 -14.34
N THR A 350 8.76 -23.81 -13.89
CA THR A 350 9.16 -22.70 -14.76
C THR A 350 10.67 -22.69 -15.00
N PRO A 351 11.15 -22.18 -16.15
CA PRO A 351 12.59 -22.06 -16.38
C PRO A 351 13.32 -21.14 -15.41
N TRP A 352 12.63 -20.15 -14.84
CA TRP A 352 13.23 -19.18 -13.91
C TRP A 352 13.21 -19.67 -12.46
N GLY A 353 12.21 -20.45 -12.08
CA GLY A 353 12.04 -20.97 -10.71
C GLY A 353 12.47 -22.42 -10.52
N ALA A 354 13.07 -23.08 -11.52
CA ALA A 354 13.49 -24.49 -11.45
C ALA A 354 14.49 -24.83 -10.31
N SER A 355 15.08 -23.81 -9.69
CA SER A 355 15.93 -23.93 -8.51
C SER A 355 15.46 -23.03 -7.36
N ALA A 356 14.18 -22.63 -7.39
CA ALA A 356 13.58 -21.96 -6.25
C ALA A 356 13.64 -22.88 -5.03
N THR A 357 13.92 -22.27 -3.89
CA THR A 357 13.75 -22.88 -2.58
C THR A 357 12.79 -21.98 -1.81
N HIS A 358 12.29 -22.46 -0.68
CA HIS A 358 11.49 -21.66 0.23
C HIS A 358 12.11 -20.27 0.46
N PHE A 359 13.38 -20.24 0.86
CA PHE A 359 14.12 -19.03 1.24
C PHE A 359 14.35 -17.94 0.17
N VAL A 360 14.04 -18.20 -1.10
CA VAL A 360 14.34 -17.25 -2.20
C VAL A 360 13.17 -17.09 -3.17
N VAL A 361 12.06 -17.77 -2.94
CA VAL A 361 10.95 -17.80 -3.90
C VAL A 361 10.26 -16.45 -4.03
N ASP A 362 10.20 -15.65 -2.96
CA ASP A 362 9.62 -14.30 -2.98
C ASP A 362 10.53 -13.27 -3.63
N ASP A 363 11.83 -13.52 -3.70
CA ASP A 363 12.83 -12.64 -4.34
C ASP A 363 12.82 -12.68 -5.87
N TYR A 364 12.18 -13.67 -6.47
CA TYR A 364 12.11 -13.75 -7.93
C TYR A 364 11.33 -12.56 -8.48
N ALA A 365 11.96 -11.79 -9.38
CA ALA A 365 11.33 -10.65 -10.05
C ALA A 365 9.99 -11.00 -10.70
N GLN A 366 9.83 -12.24 -11.20
CA GLN A 366 8.58 -12.72 -11.77
C GLN A 366 7.44 -12.81 -10.75
N VAL A 367 7.74 -13.15 -9.50
CA VAL A 367 6.76 -13.19 -8.40
C VAL A 367 6.40 -11.77 -7.97
N VAL A 368 7.40 -10.92 -7.76
CA VAL A 368 7.24 -9.49 -7.44
C VAL A 368 6.37 -8.79 -8.50
N ASP A 369 6.75 -8.88 -9.77
CA ASP A 369 6.03 -8.28 -10.91
C ASP A 369 4.59 -8.80 -10.98
N PHE A 370 4.37 -10.11 -10.75
CA PHE A 370 3.04 -10.69 -10.80
C PHE A 370 2.14 -10.09 -9.73
N ILE A 371 2.63 -9.96 -8.50
CA ILE A 371 1.87 -9.40 -7.38
C ILE A 371 1.52 -7.94 -7.68
N LEU A 372 2.52 -7.12 -8.05
CA LEU A 372 2.32 -5.72 -8.41
C LEU A 372 1.26 -5.54 -9.49
N VAL A 373 1.44 -6.19 -10.65
CA VAL A 373 0.53 -6.04 -11.79
C VAL A 373 -0.89 -6.47 -11.44
N ASN A 374 -1.05 -7.57 -10.68
CA ASN A 374 -2.37 -8.06 -10.36
C ASN A 374 -3.05 -7.27 -9.24
N LEU A 375 -2.31 -6.74 -8.28
CA LEU A 375 -2.85 -5.85 -7.26
C LEU A 375 -3.32 -4.53 -7.89
N GLU A 376 -2.48 -3.88 -8.70
CA GLU A 376 -2.82 -2.61 -9.35
C GLU A 376 -4.03 -2.71 -10.29
N ALA A 377 -4.24 -3.87 -10.91
CA ALA A 377 -5.39 -4.09 -11.79
C ALA A 377 -6.73 -4.23 -11.06
N ARG A 378 -6.73 -4.30 -9.72
CA ARG A 378 -7.90 -4.70 -8.91
C ARG A 378 -8.25 -3.72 -7.82
N LEU A 379 -7.25 -3.22 -7.10
CA LEU A 379 -7.46 -2.29 -6.01
C LEU A 379 -7.71 -0.88 -6.57
N ALA A 380 -8.69 -0.17 -6.06
CA ALA A 380 -8.82 1.26 -6.29
C ALA A 380 -7.88 2.02 -5.35
N ARG A 381 -7.36 3.15 -5.86
CA ARG A 381 -6.53 4.07 -5.07
C ARG A 381 -7.41 5.05 -4.30
#